data_AF-A0A1B6L0P1-F1
#
_entry.id   AF-A0A1B6L0P1-F1
#
_cell.length_a   1.000
_cell.length_b   1.000
_cell.length_c   1.000
_cell.angle_alpha   90.00
_cell.angle_beta   90.00
_cell.angle_gamma   90.00
#
_symmetry.space_group_name_H-M   'P 1'
#
loop_
_entity.id
_entity.type
_entity.pdbx_description
1 polymer ?
#
loop_
_entity_poly.entity_id
_entity_poly.type
_entity_poly.pdbx_seq_one_letter_code
_entity_poly.pdbx_strand_id
1 'polypeptide(L)'
;MRFHFLVVLLTGSVTAIAGMPGIFSSIRERLETWRACRCDCPVYFDAVCGFDHDNGYIVADNMCLMLRHNHCHKTNYVVVQDSICGDLLNVTQHFVPPLLIVT
;
A
#
# COMPACT_ATOMS: atom_id res chain seq x y z
N MET A 1 -15.32 21.35 -4.44
CA MET A 1 -13.91 20.95 -4.60
C MET A 1 -13.61 20.90 -6.09
N ARG A 2 -12.71 21.75 -6.59
CA ARG A 2 -12.55 22.06 -8.01
C ARG A 2 -11.30 21.34 -8.51
N PHE A 3 -11.47 20.20 -9.18
CA PHE A 3 -10.36 19.45 -9.79
C PHE A 3 -9.87 20.21 -11.02
N HIS A 4 -8.72 20.87 -10.91
CA HIS A 4 -8.02 21.39 -12.08
C HIS A 4 -7.37 20.21 -12.81
N PHE A 5 -8.11 19.63 -13.75
CA PHE A 5 -7.53 18.79 -14.80
C PHE A 5 -6.65 19.69 -15.66
N LEU A 6 -5.33 19.56 -15.49
CA LEU A 6 -4.35 20.21 -16.34
C LEU A 6 -4.38 19.46 -17.68
N VAL A 7 -5.31 19.88 -18.55
CA VAL A 7 -5.41 19.44 -19.94
C VAL A 7 -4.15 19.97 -20.63
N VAL A 8 -3.16 19.10 -20.83
CA VAL A 8 -2.01 19.40 -21.68
C VAL A 8 -2.54 19.49 -23.10
N LEU A 9 -2.86 20.73 -23.50
CA LEU A 9 -3.23 21.10 -24.86
C LEU A 9 -2.15 20.60 -25.81
N LEU A 10 -2.52 19.65 -26.66
CA LEU A 10 -1.78 19.24 -27.86
C LEU A 10 -1.80 20.39 -28.87
N THR A 11 -1.18 21.52 -28.56
CA THR A 11 -0.85 22.54 -29.56
C THR A 11 0.50 22.18 -30.16
N GLY A 12 0.49 21.92 -31.46
CA GLY A 12 1.62 21.45 -32.25
C GLY A 12 2.93 22.16 -31.94
N SER A 13 3.85 21.43 -31.35
CA SER A 13 5.28 21.50 -31.62
C SER A 13 5.89 20.28 -30.95
N VAL A 14 6.41 19.36 -31.75
CA VAL A 14 7.26 18.26 -31.26
C VAL A 14 8.56 18.92 -30.80
N THR A 15 8.53 19.56 -29.64
CA THR A 15 9.74 19.82 -28.89
C THR A 15 10.10 18.48 -28.27
N ALA A 16 11.22 17.92 -28.70
CA ALA A 16 11.77 16.73 -28.11
C ALA A 16 11.73 16.92 -26.58
N ILE A 17 10.97 16.07 -25.88
CA ILE A 17 10.87 16.06 -24.42
C ILE A 17 12.18 15.46 -23.87
N ALA A 18 13.31 16.04 -24.26
CA ALA A 18 14.62 15.81 -23.67
C ALA A 18 14.76 16.81 -22.52
N GLY A 19 13.99 16.65 -21.43
CA GLY A 19 14.01 17.70 -20.41
C GLY A 19 13.32 17.45 -19.08
N MET A 20 12.61 16.35 -18.86
CA MET A 20 11.98 16.12 -17.55
C MET A 20 12.15 14.66 -17.09
N PRO A 21 13.39 14.24 -16.76
CA PRO A 21 13.64 12.89 -16.24
C PRO A 21 12.79 12.56 -15.01
N GLY A 22 12.43 13.58 -14.21
CA GLY A 22 11.59 13.44 -13.01
C GLY A 22 10.09 13.26 -13.25
N ILE A 23 9.53 13.77 -14.35
CA ILE A 23 8.09 13.61 -14.63
C ILE A 23 7.81 12.19 -15.12
N PHE A 24 8.67 11.66 -15.99
CA PHE A 24 8.49 10.30 -16.50
C PHE A 24 8.70 9.25 -15.41
N SER A 25 9.64 9.47 -14.48
CA SER A 25 9.80 8.61 -13.31
C SER A 25 8.61 8.68 -12.35
N SER A 26 8.07 9.87 -12.07
CA SER A 26 6.89 10.03 -11.20
C SER A 26 5.63 9.40 -11.80
N ILE A 27 5.41 9.54 -13.12
CA ILE A 27 4.30 8.87 -13.80
C ILE A 27 4.47 7.35 -13.72
N ARG A 28 5.68 6.84 -13.94
CA ARG A 28 5.98 5.40 -13.83
C ARG A 28 5.72 4.86 -12.43
N GLU A 29 6.25 5.52 -11.40
CA GLU A 29 6.04 5.15 -9.99
C GLU A 29 4.54 5.08 -9.67
N ARG A 30 3.77 6.11 -10.04
CA ARG A 30 2.32 6.13 -9.82
C ARG A 30 1.61 4.98 -10.54
N LEU A 31 2.04 4.64 -11.76
CA LEU A 31 1.43 3.57 -12.54
C LEU A 31 1.73 2.19 -11.96
N GLU A 32 2.94 2.00 -11.42
CA GLU A 32 3.37 0.77 -10.73
C GLU A 32 2.61 0.60 -9.41
N THR A 33 2.53 1.64 -8.57
CA THR A 33 1.71 1.61 -7.35
C THR A 33 0.26 1.30 -7.67
N TRP A 34 -0.31 1.92 -8.70
CA TRP A 34 -1.71 1.72 -9.05
C TRP A 34 -1.99 0.30 -9.55
N ARG A 35 -1.07 -0.30 -10.34
CA ARG A 35 -1.19 -1.70 -10.77
C ARG A 35 -1.13 -2.66 -9.59
N ALA A 36 -0.16 -2.49 -8.70
CA ALA A 36 -0.02 -3.33 -7.53
C ALA A 36 -1.19 -3.16 -6.53
N CYS A 37 -1.75 -1.95 -6.41
CA CYS A 37 -2.95 -1.71 -5.62
C CYS A 37 -4.23 -2.26 -6.21
N ARG A 38 -4.20 -2.61 -7.49
CA ARG A 38 -5.31 -3.24 -8.20
C ARG A 38 -5.14 -4.76 -8.29
N CYS A 39 -4.07 -5.33 -7.74
CA CYS A 39 -3.95 -6.78 -7.68
C CYS A 39 -5.15 -7.36 -6.92
N ASP A 40 -5.94 -8.18 -7.62
CA ASP A 40 -7.04 -8.93 -7.02
C ASP A 40 -6.44 -10.02 -6.15
N CYS A 41 -6.62 -9.89 -4.84
CA CYS A 41 -6.28 -10.96 -3.92
C CYS A 41 -7.37 -12.04 -3.98
N PRO A 42 -6.99 -13.32 -3.98
CA PRO A 42 -7.96 -14.41 -3.92
C PRO A 42 -8.78 -14.30 -2.64
N VAL A 43 -10.07 -14.62 -2.73
CA VAL A 43 -11.01 -14.58 -1.60
C VAL A 43 -10.90 -15.89 -0.83
N TYR A 44 -9.86 -16.01 0.00
CA TYR A 44 -9.75 -17.03 1.03
C TYR A 44 -9.29 -16.38 2.34
N PHE A 45 -9.60 -17.06 3.44
CA PHE A 45 -9.27 -16.60 4.78
C PHE A 45 -8.13 -17.45 5.34
N ASP A 46 -6.96 -16.84 5.47
CA ASP A 46 -5.74 -17.38 6.06
C ASP A 46 -5.03 -16.24 6.81
N ALA A 47 -5.64 -15.84 7.92
CA ALA A 47 -5.32 -14.59 8.58
C ALA A 47 -3.85 -14.53 9.04
N VAL A 48 -3.21 -13.40 8.80
CA VAL A 48 -1.81 -13.14 9.20
C VAL A 48 -1.73 -11.92 10.10
N CYS A 49 -0.82 -11.98 11.07
CA CYS A 49 -0.45 -10.87 11.93
C CYS A 49 0.86 -10.27 11.42
N GLY A 50 0.82 -9.00 11.03
CA GLY A 50 1.99 -8.23 10.62
C GLY A 50 2.43 -7.24 11.69
N PHE A 51 3.73 -6.96 11.78
CA PHE A 51 4.28 -5.90 12.60
C PHE A 51 5.16 -4.96 11.78
N ASP A 52 4.98 -3.67 12.01
CA ASP A 52 5.80 -2.58 11.51
C ASP A 52 6.24 -1.76 12.73
N HIS A 53 7.52 -1.37 12.78
CA HIS A 53 8.05 -0.59 13.90
C HIS A 53 7.35 0.77 14.06
N ASP A 54 6.99 1.40 12.95
CA ASP A 54 6.41 2.75 12.93
C ASP A 54 4.89 2.73 13.11
N ASN A 55 4.23 1.64 12.68
CA ASN A 55 2.77 1.55 12.61
C ASN A 55 2.15 0.52 13.58
N GLY A 56 2.95 -0.33 14.21
CA GLY A 56 2.51 -1.36 15.15
C GLY A 56 2.00 -2.63 14.48
N TYR A 57 0.92 -3.20 15.02
CA TYR A 57 0.37 -4.48 14.56
C TYR A 57 -0.80 -4.30 13.59
N ILE A 58 -0.86 -5.16 12.60
CA ILE A 58 -1.97 -5.26 11.64
C ILE A 58 -2.44 -6.71 11.54
N VAL A 59 -3.73 -6.89 11.28
CA VAL A 59 -4.29 -8.19 10.89
C VAL A 59 -4.80 -8.07 9.46
N ALA A 60 -4.38 -8.99 8.60
CA ALA A 60 -4.90 -9.11 7.24
C ALA A 60 -5.54 -10.48 7.05
N ASP A 61 -6.67 -10.54 6.34
CA ASP A 61 -7.40 -11.80 6.09
C ASP A 61 -6.59 -12.84 5.31
N ASN A 62 -5.55 -12.39 4.59
CA ASN A 62 -4.52 -13.24 4.00
C ASN A 62 -3.24 -12.45 3.70
N MET A 63 -2.15 -13.18 3.42
CA MET A 63 -0.85 -12.60 3.07
C MET A 63 -0.91 -11.65 1.86
N CYS A 64 -1.75 -11.96 0.85
CA CYS A 64 -1.88 -11.09 -0.33
C CYS A 64 -2.39 -9.70 0.05
N LEU A 65 -3.42 -9.64 0.89
CA LEU A 65 -3.99 -8.38 1.37
C LEU A 65 -2.97 -7.57 2.17
N MET A 66 -2.12 -8.23 2.97
CA MET A 66 -1.04 -7.55 3.68
C MET A 66 0.01 -6.97 2.72
N LEU A 67 0.47 -7.75 1.73
CA LEU A 67 1.42 -7.28 0.73
C LEU A 67 0.86 -6.12 -0.10
N ARG A 68 -0.42 -6.21 -0.47
CA ARG A 68 -1.15 -5.13 -1.14
C ARG A 68 -1.19 -3.88 -0.26
N HIS A 69 -1.49 -4.03 1.03
CA HIS A 69 -1.49 -2.92 1.98
C HIS A 69 -0.11 -2.26 2.08
N ASN A 70 0.97 -3.04 2.27
CA ASN A 70 2.36 -2.57 2.27
C ASN A 70 2.66 -1.73 1.02
N HIS A 71 2.29 -2.24 -0.14
CA HIS A 71 2.58 -1.57 -1.40
C HIS A 71 1.76 -0.28 -1.59
N CYS A 72 0.48 -0.29 -1.23
CA CYS A 72 -0.42 0.86 -1.43
C CYS A 72 -0.22 1.99 -0.45
N HIS A 73 0.08 1.64 0.79
CA HIS A 73 0.22 2.60 1.88
C HIS A 73 1.67 2.93 2.19
N LYS A 74 2.62 2.37 1.43
CA LYS A 74 4.06 2.48 1.67
C LYS A 74 4.43 2.07 3.11
N THR A 75 3.75 1.06 3.63
CA THR A 75 4.01 0.45 4.94
C THR A 75 4.92 -0.77 4.79
N ASN A 76 5.50 -1.25 5.89
CA ASN A 76 6.46 -2.35 5.86
C ASN A 76 6.13 -3.39 6.94
N TYR A 77 4.88 -3.83 6.97
CA TYR A 77 4.47 -4.89 7.88
C TYR A 77 5.12 -6.21 7.48
N VAL A 78 5.83 -6.82 8.43
CA VAL A 78 6.43 -8.16 8.30
C VAL A 78 5.57 -9.15 9.07
N VAL A 79 5.27 -10.31 8.48
CA VAL A 79 4.51 -11.35 9.19
C VAL A 79 5.29 -11.80 10.42
N VAL A 80 4.65 -11.70 11.57
CA VAL A 80 5.18 -12.18 12.86
C VAL A 80 4.46 -13.43 13.35
N GLN A 81 3.23 -13.66 12.87
CA GLN A 81 2.44 -14.83 13.21
C GLN A 81 1.51 -15.21 12.06
N ASP A 82 1.46 -16.51 11.74
CA ASP A 82 0.52 -17.11 10.77
C ASP A 82 -0.85 -17.37 11.44
N SER A 83 -1.38 -16.34 12.09
CA SER A 83 -2.70 -16.33 12.71
C SER A 83 -3.12 -14.88 12.98
N ILE A 84 -4.31 -14.68 13.56
CA ILE A 84 -4.64 -13.42 14.22
C ILE A 84 -3.62 -13.13 15.33
N CYS A 85 -3.38 -11.85 15.65
CA CYS A 85 -2.42 -11.40 16.68
C CYS A 85 -2.82 -11.78 18.13
N GLY A 86 -3.58 -12.85 18.35
CA GLY A 86 -4.22 -13.21 19.62
C GLY A 86 -3.23 -13.42 20.76
N ASP A 87 -2.15 -14.17 20.52
CA ASP A 87 -1.12 -14.41 21.56
C ASP A 87 -0.32 -13.15 21.87
N LEU A 88 -0.10 -12.30 20.85
CA LEU A 88 0.66 -11.05 20.99
C LEU A 88 -0.14 -9.94 21.68
N LEU A 89 -1.44 -9.83 21.39
CA LEU A 89 -2.35 -8.86 22.03
C LEU A 89 -2.53 -9.13 23.52
N ASN A 90 -2.40 -10.39 23.94
CA ASN A 90 -2.46 -10.75 25.36
C ASN A 90 -1.18 -10.33 26.12
N VAL A 91 -0.04 -10.22 25.43
CA VAL A 91 1.25 -9.79 25.99
C VAL A 91 1.42 -8.26 25.93
N THR A 92 0.83 -7.60 24.93
CA THR A 92 1.06 -6.17 24.64
C THR A 92 -0.09 -5.25 25.09
N GLN A 93 -0.95 -5.66 26.02
CA GLN A 93 -2.12 -4.89 26.50
C GLN A 93 -1.82 -3.42 26.92
N HIS A 94 -0.55 -3.06 27.13
CA HIS A 94 -0.11 -1.69 27.44
C HIS A 94 0.42 -0.86 26.24
N PHE A 95 0.57 -1.46 25.04
CA PHE A 95 1.19 -0.85 23.86
C PHE A 95 0.49 -1.24 22.55
N VAL A 96 -0.84 -1.36 22.54
CA VAL A 96 -1.57 -1.68 21.29
C VAL A 96 -1.96 -0.37 20.58
N PRO A 97 -1.23 0.08 19.54
CA PRO A 97 -1.76 1.07 18.60
C PRO A 97 -3.02 0.50 17.92
N PRO A 98 -3.91 1.35 17.38
CA PRO A 98 -5.19 0.89 16.82
C PRO A 98 -4.99 -0.23 15.80
N LEU A 99 -5.57 -1.39 16.08
CA LEU A 99 -5.58 -2.54 15.16
C LEU A 99 -6.26 -2.15 13.86
N LEU A 100 -5.49 -2.16 12.77
CA LEU A 100 -6.03 -2.07 11.42
C LEU A 100 -6.37 -3.48 10.94
N ILE A 101 -7.62 -3.66 10.49
CA ILE A 101 -8.09 -4.91 9.88
C ILE A 101 -8.18 -4.67 8.38
N VAL A 102 -7.48 -5.49 7.60
CA VAL A 102 -7.49 -5.46 6.14
C VAL A 102 -8.24 -6.68 5.60
N THR A 103 -9.41 -6.41 5.01
CA THR A 103 -10.31 -7.39 4.39
C THR A 103 -10.36 -7.22 2.87
#